data_AF-A0A3D3YT74-F1
#
_entry.id   AF-A0A3D3YT74-F1
#
_cell.length_a   1.000
_cell.length_b   1.000
_cell.length_c   1.000
_cell.angle_alpha   90.00
_cell.angle_beta   90.00
_cell.angle_gamma   90.00
#
_symmetry.space_group_name_H-M   'P 1'
#
loop_
_entity.id
_entity.type
_entity.pdbx_description
1 polymer ?
#
loop_
_entity_poly.entity_id
_entity_poly.type
_entity_poly.pdbx_seq_one_letter_code
_entity_poly.pdbx_strand_id
1 'polypeptide(L)'
;KPSRGRTSLGPEFGDVMCGLVVEHVLTRSVRDSAAVLDAVSGLMPGDPYAAPAPVRSFLEEVGASPGHLRIGVLLEAPGGTADVHADCVAAVRDAATLLESLGHAVEPDSAPPGVEDPEFVSQFLTLWGSGQQWNLEYWSRKTGKPIVEADVEPLTWALASMGRSYTGGQLLSAMEWLQLGTRRLGEWFASGFDLLLTPT
;
A
#
# COMPACT_ATOMS: atom_id res chain seq x y z
N LYS A 1 -3.51 6.29 1.76
CA LYS A 1 -2.62 5.38 2.53
C LYS A 1 -1.30 6.11 2.85
N PRO A 2 -0.98 6.40 4.12
CA PRO A 2 0.29 7.03 4.48
C PRO A 2 1.49 6.08 4.36
N SER A 3 2.69 6.58 4.65
CA SER A 3 3.90 5.76 4.80
C SER A 3 3.74 4.72 5.91
N ARG A 4 4.32 3.53 5.75
CA ARG A 4 4.34 2.49 6.81
C ARG A 4 4.97 3.07 8.07
N GLY A 5 4.37 2.83 9.23
CA GLY A 5 4.83 3.37 10.52
C GLY A 5 4.55 4.86 10.73
N ARG A 6 3.69 5.48 9.91
CA ARG A 6 3.22 6.86 10.15
C ARG A 6 2.19 6.93 11.27
N THR A 7 1.27 5.98 11.28
CA THR A 7 0.15 5.86 12.23
C THR A 7 0.23 4.50 12.90
N SER A 8 0.06 4.47 14.23
CA SER A 8 0.13 3.24 15.00
C SER A 8 -1.09 2.34 14.77
N LEU A 9 -0.87 1.02 14.80
CA LEU A 9 -1.93 0.00 14.89
C LEU A 9 -2.24 -0.39 16.36
N GLY A 10 -1.59 0.30 17.30
CA GLY A 10 -1.76 0.08 18.73
C GLY A 10 -3.15 0.47 19.23
N PRO A 11 -3.54 -0.01 20.42
CA PRO A 11 -2.74 -0.86 21.32
C PRO A 11 -2.75 -2.36 20.96
N GLU A 12 -3.52 -2.77 19.94
CA GLU A 12 -3.79 -4.18 19.68
C GLU A 12 -2.73 -4.84 18.80
N PHE A 13 -2.22 -4.14 17.78
CA PHE A 13 -1.26 -4.72 16.83
C PHE A 13 -0.02 -3.84 16.67
N GLY A 14 1.13 -4.48 16.44
CA GLY A 14 2.35 -3.80 15.98
C GLY A 14 2.51 -3.85 14.47
N ASP A 15 2.21 -5.01 13.87
CA ASP A 15 2.25 -5.23 12.43
C ASP A 15 1.16 -6.22 12.03
N VAL A 16 0.56 -6.02 10.86
CA VAL A 16 -0.45 -6.92 10.30
C VAL A 16 -0.08 -7.24 8.86
N MET A 17 -0.02 -8.54 8.57
CA MET A 17 0.33 -9.08 7.24
C MET A 17 1.67 -8.55 6.72
N CYS A 18 2.71 -8.55 7.55
CA CYS A 18 4.07 -8.19 7.14
C CYS A 18 4.17 -6.77 6.55
N GLY A 19 3.43 -5.83 7.14
CA GLY A 19 3.40 -4.42 6.74
C GLY A 19 2.54 -4.11 5.52
N LEU A 20 1.63 -5.00 5.12
CA LEU A 20 0.64 -4.72 4.08
C LEU A 20 -0.51 -3.82 4.58
N VAL A 21 -0.77 -3.81 5.89
CA VAL A 21 -1.85 -3.00 6.48
C VAL A 21 -1.30 -1.68 7.00
N VAL A 22 -2.01 -0.59 6.67
CA VAL A 22 -1.77 0.76 7.18
C VAL A 22 -3.11 1.43 7.42
N GLU A 23 -3.30 2.01 8.60
CA GLU A 23 -4.52 2.72 8.97
C GLU A 23 -4.51 4.18 8.54
N HIS A 24 -5.67 4.69 8.13
CA HIS A 24 -5.90 6.12 7.93
C HIS A 24 -7.41 6.42 7.85
N VAL A 25 -7.77 7.53 7.22
CA VAL A 25 -9.15 8.00 7.07
C VAL A 25 -9.58 8.05 5.61
N LEU A 26 -10.89 7.89 5.39
CA LEU A 26 -11.56 8.23 4.15
C LEU A 26 -12.23 9.61 4.31
N THR A 27 -11.87 10.56 3.45
CA THR A 27 -12.40 11.93 3.48
C THR A 27 -12.83 12.36 2.08
N ARG A 28 -13.48 13.52 1.98
CA ARG A 28 -13.86 14.14 0.71
C ARG A 28 -12.92 15.27 0.29
N SER A 29 -11.89 15.57 1.09
CA SER A 29 -10.98 16.67 0.80
C SER A 29 -9.56 16.40 1.31
N VAL A 30 -8.57 16.85 0.55
CA VAL A 30 -7.15 16.66 0.90
C VAL A 30 -6.81 17.28 2.26
N ARG A 31 -7.38 18.46 2.57
CA ARG A 31 -7.16 19.15 3.86
C ARG A 31 -7.67 18.36 5.06
N ASP A 32 -8.78 17.63 4.93
CA ASP A 32 -9.32 16.83 6.02
C ASP A 32 -8.41 15.62 6.29
N SER A 33 -7.89 14.96 5.24
CA SER A 33 -6.92 13.87 5.40
C SER A 33 -5.63 14.36 6.04
N ALA A 34 -5.14 15.54 5.65
CA ALA A 34 -3.96 16.17 6.23
C ALA A 34 -4.15 16.50 7.72
N ALA A 35 -5.28 17.11 8.08
CA ALA A 35 -5.61 17.40 9.47
C ALA A 35 -5.72 16.11 10.33
N VAL A 36 -6.27 15.02 9.76
CA VAL A 36 -6.30 13.74 10.45
C VAL A 36 -4.89 13.17 10.61
N LEU A 37 -4.01 13.27 9.60
CA LEU A 37 -2.61 12.86 9.77
C LEU A 37 -1.92 13.62 10.90
N ASP A 38 -2.13 14.92 11.03
CA ASP A 38 -1.57 15.69 12.15
C ASP A 38 -2.09 15.20 13.51
N ALA A 39 -3.34 14.75 13.56
CA ALA A 39 -3.96 14.24 14.79
C ALA A 39 -3.52 12.82 15.16
N VAL A 40 -3.26 11.94 14.18
CA VAL A 40 -3.04 10.50 14.44
C VAL A 40 -1.63 10.00 14.11
N SER A 41 -0.76 10.84 13.55
CA SER A 41 0.62 10.45 13.27
C SER A 41 1.45 10.40 14.56
N GLY A 42 2.31 9.39 14.67
CA GLY A 42 3.19 9.23 15.82
C GLY A 42 3.43 7.78 16.17
N LEU A 43 4.48 7.57 16.97
CA LEU A 43 4.83 6.27 17.52
C LEU A 43 4.11 6.06 18.85
N MET A 44 3.53 4.88 19.02
CA MET A 44 3.05 4.36 20.29
C MET A 44 4.04 3.32 20.85
N PRO A 45 4.09 3.12 22.18
CA PRO A 45 4.92 2.07 22.77
C PRO A 45 4.65 0.70 22.14
N GLY A 46 5.69 0.09 21.58
CA GLY A 46 5.62 -1.23 20.95
C GLY A 46 5.49 -1.22 19.41
N ASP A 47 5.35 -0.05 18.77
CA ASP A 47 5.35 0.02 17.31
C ASP A 47 6.68 -0.51 16.71
N PRO A 48 6.63 -1.42 15.72
CA PRO A 48 7.83 -2.03 15.15
C PRO A 48 8.50 -1.17 14.05
N TYR A 49 7.80 -0.15 13.53
CA TYR A 49 8.27 0.68 12.41
C TYR A 49 7.99 2.16 12.68
N ALA A 50 8.87 3.03 12.18
CA ALA A 50 8.73 4.48 12.25
C ALA A 50 8.88 5.09 10.85
N ALA A 51 7.94 5.95 10.46
CA ALA A 51 8.11 6.80 9.28
C ALA A 51 8.97 8.04 9.60
N PRO A 52 9.73 8.60 8.63
CA PRO A 52 10.48 9.83 8.82
C PRO A 52 9.59 10.95 9.38
N ALA A 53 10.05 11.70 10.38
CA ALA A 53 9.27 12.79 10.97
C ALA A 53 8.91 13.84 9.90
N PRO A 54 7.66 14.35 9.88
CA PRO A 54 7.32 15.45 8.97
C PRO A 54 8.06 16.73 9.39
N VAL A 55 8.44 17.56 8.42
CA VAL A 55 9.18 18.81 8.68
C VAL A 55 8.28 19.87 9.33
N ARG A 56 6.98 19.86 8.98
CA ARG A 56 5.92 20.71 9.52
C ARG A 56 4.59 19.94 9.48
N SER A 57 3.50 20.55 9.94
CA SER A 57 2.20 19.87 9.91
C SER A 57 1.77 19.53 8.47
N PHE A 58 1.10 18.39 8.29
CA PHE A 58 0.55 18.01 6.99
C PHE A 58 -0.48 19.04 6.51
N LEU A 59 -1.24 19.63 7.42
CA LEU A 59 -2.20 20.68 7.07
C LEU A 59 -1.51 21.94 6.51
N GLU A 60 -0.32 22.30 7.00
CA GLU A 60 0.49 23.40 6.44
C GLU A 60 1.12 23.07 5.09
N GLU A 61 1.30 21.78 4.75
CA GLU A 61 1.70 21.38 3.40
C GLU A 61 0.57 21.59 2.38
N VAL A 62 -0.69 21.58 2.82
CA VAL A 62 -1.84 21.79 1.92
C VAL A 62 -1.82 23.22 1.37
N GLY A 63 -1.61 23.32 0.06
CA GLY A 63 -1.54 24.59 -0.65
C GLY A 63 -0.14 25.22 -0.66
N ALA A 64 0.84 24.60 -0.01
CA ALA A 64 2.24 24.99 -0.21
C ALA A 64 2.70 24.60 -1.62
N SER A 65 3.55 25.44 -2.23
CA SER A 65 4.11 25.12 -3.54
C SER A 65 5.15 24.01 -3.43
N PRO A 66 4.98 22.87 -4.14
CA PRO A 66 6.00 21.82 -4.19
C PRO A 66 7.15 22.16 -5.14
N GLY A 67 7.09 23.31 -5.83
CA GLY A 67 8.00 23.64 -6.92
C GLY A 67 7.69 22.84 -8.18
N HIS A 68 8.74 22.48 -8.92
CA HIS A 68 8.64 21.69 -10.14
C HIS A 68 8.97 20.23 -9.83
N LEU A 69 8.01 19.34 -10.04
CA LEU A 69 8.14 17.91 -9.77
C LEU A 69 8.34 17.13 -11.07
N ARG A 70 9.04 16.01 -10.97
CA ARG A 70 9.19 15.00 -12.02
C ARG A 70 8.31 13.81 -11.71
N ILE A 71 7.37 13.52 -12.59
CA ILE A 71 6.25 12.61 -12.34
C ILE A 71 6.28 11.48 -13.37
N GLY A 72 6.43 10.24 -12.93
CA GLY A 72 6.26 9.08 -13.80
C GLY A 72 4.79 8.69 -13.92
N VAL A 73 4.41 8.08 -15.04
CA VAL A 73 3.05 7.56 -15.25
C VAL A 73 3.09 6.05 -15.49
N LEU A 74 2.19 5.31 -14.83
CA LEU A 74 1.95 3.89 -15.05
C LEU A 74 0.48 3.69 -15.42
N LEU A 75 0.22 3.12 -16.60
CA LEU A 75 -1.13 2.84 -17.12
C LEU A 75 -1.47 1.35 -17.17
N GLU A 76 -0.52 0.49 -16.83
CA GLU A 76 -0.67 -0.96 -16.89
C GLU A 76 -0.91 -1.55 -15.50
N ALA A 77 -1.67 -2.65 -15.44
CA ALA A 77 -1.88 -3.36 -14.19
C ALA A 77 -0.59 -4.09 -13.77
N PRO A 78 -0.22 -4.05 -12.47
CA PRO A 78 0.88 -4.86 -11.97
C PRO A 78 0.73 -6.35 -12.32
N GLY A 79 1.84 -7.00 -12.65
CA GLY A 79 1.94 -8.39 -13.07
C GLY A 79 1.25 -8.71 -14.41
N GLY A 80 0.85 -7.70 -15.19
CA GLY A 80 0.06 -7.91 -16.42
C GLY A 80 -1.27 -8.61 -16.17
N THR A 81 -1.83 -8.42 -14.97
CA THR A 81 -2.92 -9.24 -14.44
C THR A 81 -4.27 -8.98 -15.10
N ALA A 82 -4.45 -7.79 -15.67
CA ALA A 82 -5.66 -7.38 -16.37
C ALA A 82 -5.40 -6.18 -17.27
N ASP A 83 -6.27 -6.00 -18.26
CA ASP A 83 -6.36 -4.75 -19.01
C ASP A 83 -7.00 -3.67 -18.13
N VAL A 84 -6.38 -2.50 -18.07
CA VAL A 84 -6.95 -1.35 -17.36
C VAL A 84 -8.09 -0.75 -18.19
N HIS A 85 -9.23 -0.50 -17.53
CA HIS A 85 -10.41 0.07 -18.20
C HIS A 85 -10.09 1.43 -18.85
N ALA A 86 -10.64 1.65 -20.05
CA ALA A 86 -10.35 2.85 -20.85
C ALA A 86 -10.64 4.16 -20.10
N ASP A 87 -11.71 4.21 -19.30
CA ASP A 87 -12.05 5.39 -18.50
C ASP A 87 -11.00 5.68 -17.40
N CYS A 88 -10.41 4.64 -16.81
CA CYS A 88 -9.33 4.81 -15.81
C CYS A 88 -8.06 5.35 -16.48
N VAL A 89 -7.73 4.84 -17.67
CA VAL A 89 -6.62 5.36 -18.48
C VAL A 89 -6.88 6.82 -18.86
N ALA A 90 -8.10 7.16 -19.28
CA ALA A 90 -8.47 8.54 -19.63
C ALA A 90 -8.36 9.48 -18.43
N ALA A 91 -8.80 9.06 -17.24
CA ALA A 91 -8.69 9.86 -16.02
C ALA A 91 -7.23 10.15 -15.64
N VAL A 92 -6.32 9.18 -15.78
CA VAL A 92 -4.89 9.40 -15.54
C VAL A 92 -4.30 10.37 -16.56
N ARG A 93 -4.69 10.26 -17.83
CA ARG A 93 -4.22 11.18 -18.89
C ARG A 93 -4.71 12.61 -18.66
N ASP A 94 -5.95 12.80 -18.23
CA ASP A 94 -6.48 14.12 -17.87
C ASP A 94 -5.71 14.72 -16.68
N ALA A 95 -5.47 13.93 -15.64
CA ALA A 95 -4.65 14.35 -14.50
C ALA A 95 -3.20 14.69 -14.90
N ALA A 96 -2.58 13.92 -15.80
CA ALA A 96 -1.26 14.18 -16.34
C ALA A 96 -1.21 15.53 -17.08
N THR A 97 -2.16 15.80 -17.97
CA THR A 97 -2.25 17.09 -18.69
C THR A 97 -2.46 18.26 -17.72
N LEU A 98 -3.26 18.08 -16.67
CA LEU A 98 -3.41 19.10 -15.63
C LEU A 98 -2.08 19.37 -14.93
N LEU A 99 -1.34 18.33 -14.52
CA LEU A 99 -0.03 18.46 -13.87
C LEU A 99 1.01 19.14 -14.76
N GLU A 100 1.05 18.82 -16.06
CA GLU A 100 1.88 19.51 -17.04
C GLU A 100 1.52 21.00 -17.13
N SER A 101 0.23 21.32 -17.19
CA SER A 101 -0.24 22.71 -17.24
C SER A 101 0.09 23.53 -15.99
N LEU A 102 0.26 22.85 -14.85
CA LEU A 102 0.72 23.43 -13.58
C LEU A 102 2.25 23.57 -13.51
N GLY A 103 2.97 23.13 -14.55
CA GLY A 103 4.41 23.29 -14.68
C GLY A 103 5.24 22.14 -14.11
N HIS A 104 4.68 20.92 -14.02
CA HIS A 104 5.45 19.72 -13.68
C HIS A 104 5.96 19.00 -14.94
N ALA A 105 7.05 18.24 -14.82
CA ALA A 105 7.49 17.34 -15.87
C ALA A 105 6.80 15.98 -15.70
N VAL A 106 5.93 15.63 -16.63
CA VAL A 106 5.25 14.33 -16.65
C VAL A 106 5.88 13.45 -17.71
N GLU A 107 6.34 12.27 -17.31
CA GLU A 107 7.02 11.30 -18.18
C GLU A 107 6.16 10.05 -18.32
N PRO A 108 5.54 9.84 -19.51
CA PRO A 108 4.87 8.59 -19.84
C PRO A 108 5.82 7.39 -19.75
N ASP A 109 5.27 6.21 -19.50
CA ASP A 109 5.97 4.92 -19.54
C ASP A 109 7.22 4.85 -18.64
N SER A 110 7.25 5.67 -17.59
CA SER A 110 8.38 5.81 -16.67
C SER A 110 8.08 5.21 -15.30
N ALA A 111 7.51 4.01 -15.30
CA ALA A 111 7.17 3.30 -14.08
C ALA A 111 8.40 2.70 -13.38
N PRO A 112 8.34 2.45 -12.06
CA PRO A 112 9.35 1.67 -11.37
C PRO A 112 9.53 0.28 -12.00
N PRO A 113 10.77 -0.26 -12.07
CA PRO A 113 11.00 -1.57 -12.65
C PRO A 113 10.39 -2.70 -11.80
N GLY A 114 9.93 -3.76 -12.45
CA GLY A 114 9.40 -4.96 -11.79
C GLY A 114 7.93 -4.86 -11.40
N VAL A 115 7.19 -3.86 -11.90
CA VAL A 115 5.74 -3.80 -11.79
C VAL A 115 5.11 -4.97 -12.54
N GLU A 116 5.75 -5.43 -13.61
CA GLU A 116 5.38 -6.53 -14.50
C GLU A 116 5.79 -7.92 -13.99
N ASP A 117 6.33 -8.03 -12.76
CA ASP A 117 6.81 -9.30 -12.21
C ASP A 117 5.69 -10.36 -12.22
N PRO A 118 5.85 -11.47 -12.96
CA PRO A 118 4.81 -12.50 -13.06
C PRO A 118 4.58 -13.22 -11.73
N GLU A 119 5.51 -13.15 -10.78
CA GLU A 119 5.34 -13.72 -9.45
C GLU A 119 4.48 -12.85 -8.51
N PHE A 120 4.17 -11.61 -8.90
CA PHE A 120 3.46 -10.63 -8.06
C PHE A 120 2.24 -11.23 -7.37
N VAL A 121 1.35 -11.88 -8.13
CA VAL A 121 0.12 -12.46 -7.60
C VAL A 121 0.41 -13.60 -6.63
N SER A 122 1.32 -14.52 -6.96
CA SER A 122 1.63 -15.65 -6.08
C SER A 122 2.31 -15.22 -4.77
N GLN A 123 3.21 -14.24 -4.83
CA GLN A 123 3.91 -13.72 -3.66
C GLN A 123 2.94 -12.94 -2.77
N PHE A 124 2.08 -12.10 -3.37
CA PHE A 124 1.01 -11.40 -2.65
C PHE A 124 0.02 -12.37 -1.99
N LEU A 125 -0.45 -13.39 -2.71
CA LEU A 125 -1.37 -14.41 -2.17
C LEU A 125 -0.74 -15.22 -1.04
N THR A 126 0.57 -15.42 -1.05
CA THR A 126 1.28 -16.06 0.06
C THR A 126 1.16 -15.22 1.34
N LEU A 127 1.49 -13.93 1.25
CA LEU A 127 1.37 -13.00 2.38
C LEU A 127 -0.08 -12.86 2.85
N TRP A 128 -1.00 -12.62 1.92
CA TRP A 128 -2.40 -12.37 2.23
C TRP A 128 -3.09 -13.63 2.76
N GLY A 129 -2.88 -14.79 2.12
CA GLY A 129 -3.44 -16.07 2.56
C GLY A 129 -2.97 -16.48 3.96
N SER A 130 -1.67 -16.37 4.24
CA SER A 130 -1.14 -16.57 5.60
C SER A 130 -1.76 -15.59 6.61
N GLY A 131 -1.94 -14.33 6.22
CA GLY A 131 -2.68 -13.34 6.99
C GLY A 131 -4.13 -13.72 7.29
N GLN A 132 -4.85 -14.24 6.30
CA GLN A 132 -6.23 -14.68 6.45
C GLN A 132 -6.34 -15.91 7.36
N GLN A 133 -5.40 -16.86 7.26
CA GLN A 133 -5.30 -17.98 8.20
C GLN A 133 -5.09 -17.49 9.64
N TRP A 134 -4.15 -16.57 9.86
CA TRP A 134 -3.96 -15.93 11.16
C TRP A 134 -5.21 -15.20 11.66
N ASN A 135 -5.93 -14.48 10.79
CA ASN A 135 -7.15 -13.74 11.13
C ASN A 135 -8.26 -14.65 11.70
N LEU A 136 -8.49 -15.82 11.09
CA LEU A 136 -9.51 -16.76 11.61
C LEU A 136 -9.14 -17.27 13.01
N GLU A 137 -7.86 -17.54 13.25
CA GLU A 137 -7.39 -17.98 14.57
C GLU A 137 -7.42 -16.84 15.60
N TYR A 138 -7.12 -15.62 15.18
CA TYR A 138 -7.24 -14.43 16.01
C TYR A 138 -8.67 -14.26 16.52
N TRP A 139 -9.66 -14.31 15.61
CA TRP A 139 -11.07 -14.20 15.99
C TRP A 139 -11.57 -15.41 16.77
N SER A 140 -11.03 -16.60 16.49
CA SER A 140 -11.34 -17.78 17.31
C SER A 140 -10.92 -17.57 18.77
N ARG A 141 -9.72 -17.02 18.99
CA ARG A 141 -9.23 -16.68 20.33
C ARG A 141 -10.04 -15.55 20.98
N LYS A 142 -10.35 -14.48 20.25
CA LYS A 142 -11.09 -13.32 20.78
C LYS A 142 -12.54 -13.63 21.14
N THR A 143 -13.20 -14.50 20.37
CA THR A 143 -14.61 -14.88 20.62
C THR A 143 -14.75 -16.08 21.55
N GLY A 144 -13.65 -16.82 21.79
CA GLY A 144 -13.66 -18.07 22.56
C GLY A 144 -14.32 -19.24 21.83
N LYS A 145 -14.58 -19.12 20.52
CA LYS A 145 -15.20 -20.18 19.70
C LYS A 145 -14.39 -20.37 18.42
N PRO A 146 -14.13 -21.60 17.97
CA PRO A 146 -13.49 -21.82 16.67
C PRO A 146 -14.34 -21.21 15.54
N ILE A 147 -13.71 -20.40 14.70
CA ILE A 147 -14.32 -19.92 13.45
C ILE A 147 -14.30 -21.08 12.44
N VAL A 148 -15.48 -21.41 11.91
CA VAL A 148 -15.65 -22.45 10.89
C VAL A 148 -16.03 -21.87 9.53
N GLU A 149 -16.04 -22.70 8.50
CA GLU A 149 -16.35 -22.30 7.12
C GLU A 149 -17.69 -21.56 7.00
N ALA A 150 -18.71 -22.02 7.74
CA ALA A 150 -20.04 -21.42 7.71
C ALA A 150 -20.13 -20.03 8.36
N ASP A 151 -19.11 -19.60 9.10
CA ASP A 151 -19.11 -18.31 9.82
C ASP A 151 -18.58 -17.15 8.96
N VAL A 152 -17.98 -17.44 7.80
CA VAL A 152 -17.30 -16.45 6.97
C VAL A 152 -17.68 -16.60 5.49
N GLU A 153 -17.42 -15.55 4.71
CA GLU A 153 -17.62 -15.59 3.27
C GLU A 153 -16.71 -16.64 2.59
N PRO A 154 -17.16 -17.28 1.48
CA PRO A 154 -16.39 -18.35 0.83
C PRO A 154 -14.96 -17.96 0.45
N LEU A 155 -14.75 -16.73 -0.03
CA LEU A 155 -13.41 -16.24 -0.39
C LEU A 155 -12.49 -16.15 0.84
N THR A 156 -13.02 -15.67 1.98
CA THR A 156 -12.26 -15.59 3.23
C THR A 156 -11.81 -16.97 3.69
N TRP A 157 -12.69 -17.97 3.63
CA TRP A 157 -12.33 -19.35 3.96
C TRP A 157 -11.34 -19.96 2.98
N ALA A 158 -11.50 -19.71 1.68
CA ALA A 158 -10.60 -20.20 0.64
C ALA A 158 -9.18 -19.64 0.81
N LEU A 159 -9.04 -18.33 1.04
CA LEU A 159 -7.75 -17.67 1.29
C LEU A 159 -7.07 -18.21 2.55
N ALA A 160 -7.83 -18.39 3.64
CA ALA A 160 -7.29 -19.00 4.86
C ALA A 160 -6.86 -20.46 4.64
N SER A 161 -7.60 -21.21 3.82
CA SER A 161 -7.24 -22.60 3.46
C SER A 161 -5.97 -22.65 2.61
N MET A 162 -5.80 -21.71 1.66
CA MET A 162 -4.52 -21.52 0.97
C MET A 162 -3.40 -21.17 1.96
N GLY A 163 -3.65 -20.24 2.88
CA GLY A 163 -2.73 -19.85 3.94
C GLY A 163 -2.20 -21.03 4.76
N ARG A 164 -3.07 -22.00 5.10
CA ARG A 164 -2.68 -23.24 5.80
C ARG A 164 -1.73 -24.13 5.02
N SER A 165 -1.71 -24.03 3.69
CA SER A 165 -0.85 -24.82 2.82
C SER A 165 0.57 -24.25 2.68
N TYR A 166 0.77 -22.97 3.03
CA TYR A 166 2.06 -22.31 2.93
C TYR A 166 2.94 -22.63 4.15
N THR A 167 4.21 -22.89 3.89
CA THR A 167 5.23 -23.09 4.91
C THR A 167 5.80 -21.76 5.40
N GLY A 168 6.41 -21.76 6.60
CA GLY A 168 7.12 -20.57 7.10
C GLY A 168 8.27 -20.12 6.18
N GLY A 169 8.93 -21.05 5.48
CA GLY A 169 9.95 -20.71 4.49
C GLY A 169 9.38 -19.94 3.30
N GLN A 170 8.24 -20.37 2.77
CA GLN A 170 7.55 -19.65 1.69
C GLN A 170 7.10 -18.25 2.13
N LEU A 171 6.61 -18.10 3.36
CA LEU A 171 6.27 -16.79 3.91
C LEU A 171 7.49 -15.87 3.98
N LEU A 172 8.65 -16.36 4.46
CA LEU A 172 9.88 -15.58 4.51
C LEU A 172 10.37 -15.20 3.11
N SER A 173 10.28 -16.09 2.12
CA SER A 173 10.60 -15.77 0.72
C SER A 173 9.67 -14.70 0.14
N ALA A 174 8.37 -14.75 0.43
CA ALA A 174 7.44 -13.71 -0.02
C ALA A 174 7.72 -12.35 0.65
N MET A 175 8.13 -12.35 1.93
CA MET A 175 8.59 -11.14 2.61
C MET A 175 9.86 -10.57 1.99
N GLU A 176 10.84 -11.43 1.66
CA GLU A 176 12.07 -11.04 0.97
C GLU A 176 11.74 -10.41 -0.39
N TRP A 177 10.89 -11.06 -1.19
CA TRP A 177 10.43 -10.54 -2.47
C TRP A 177 9.81 -9.14 -2.35
N LEU A 178 8.92 -8.93 -1.37
CA LEU A 178 8.31 -7.61 -1.10
C LEU A 178 9.35 -6.56 -0.71
N GLN A 179 10.34 -6.93 0.09
CA GLN A 179 11.43 -6.03 0.51
C GLN A 179 12.34 -5.65 -0.66
N LEU A 180 12.66 -6.60 -1.54
CA LEU A 180 13.41 -6.34 -2.77
C LEU A 180 12.64 -5.42 -3.71
N GLY A 181 11.33 -5.63 -3.88
CA GLY A 181 10.46 -4.71 -4.64
C GLY A 181 10.47 -3.29 -4.05
N THR A 182 10.43 -3.17 -2.72
CA THR A 182 10.53 -1.87 -2.03
C THR A 182 11.86 -1.17 -2.30
N ARG A 183 12.98 -1.91 -2.41
CA ARG A 183 14.29 -1.34 -2.77
C ARG A 183 14.31 -0.80 -4.20
N ARG A 184 13.78 -1.57 -5.17
CA ARG A 184 13.66 -1.13 -6.57
C ARG A 184 12.82 0.14 -6.69
N LEU A 185 11.70 0.22 -5.97
CA LEU A 185 10.88 1.43 -5.91
C LEU A 185 11.66 2.61 -5.31
N GLY A 186 12.41 2.37 -4.23
CA GLY A 186 13.27 3.39 -3.63
C GLY A 186 14.37 3.89 -4.56
N GLU A 187 14.99 3.01 -5.33
CA GLU A 187 15.98 3.36 -6.36
C GLU A 187 15.35 4.19 -7.49
N TRP A 188 14.11 3.88 -7.89
CA TRP A 188 13.38 4.68 -8.86
C TRP A 188 13.13 6.11 -8.38
N PHE A 189 12.67 6.30 -7.13
CA PHE A 189 12.57 7.65 -6.53
C PHE A 189 13.95 8.33 -6.43
N ALA A 190 15.00 7.58 -6.03
CA ALA A 190 16.36 8.11 -5.95
C ALA A 190 16.96 8.52 -7.32
N SER A 191 16.40 8.00 -8.42
CA SER A 191 16.77 8.42 -9.78
C SER A 191 16.22 9.80 -10.18
N GLY A 192 15.46 10.45 -9.29
CA GLY A 192 15.00 11.82 -9.42
C GLY A 192 13.52 11.97 -9.78
N PHE A 193 12.73 10.90 -9.71
CA PHE A 193 11.26 11.00 -9.76
C PHE A 193 10.71 11.36 -8.37
N ASP A 194 9.69 12.22 -8.34
CA ASP A 194 9.05 12.69 -7.11
C ASP A 194 7.71 11.99 -6.86
N LEU A 195 6.96 11.66 -7.91
CA LEU A 195 5.64 11.06 -7.83
C LEU A 195 5.43 10.02 -8.94
N LEU A 196 4.65 8.98 -8.64
CA LEU A 196 4.10 8.05 -9.61
C LEU A 196 2.59 8.26 -9.71
N LEU A 197 2.09 8.52 -10.92
CA LEU A 197 0.67 8.66 -11.23
C LEU A 197 0.12 7.36 -11.83
N THR A 198 -0.93 6.81 -11.23
CA THR A 198 -1.53 5.53 -11.62
C THR A 198 -3.06 5.60 -11.57
N PRO A 199 -3.77 4.69 -12.23
CA PRO A 199 -5.12 4.31 -11.83
C PRO A 199 -5.13 3.84 -10.37
N THR A 200 -6.23 4.05 -9.65
CA THR A 200 -6.46 3.46 -8.31
C THR A 200 -7.11 2.09 -8.47
#